data_AF-A0A2V8UN33-F1
#
_entry.id   AF-A0A2V8UN33-F1
#
_cell.length_a   1.000
_cell.length_b   1.000
_cell.length_c   1.000
_cell.angle_alpha   90.00
_cell.angle_beta   90.00
_cell.angle_gamma   90.00
#
_symmetry.space_group_name_H-M   'P 1'
#
loop_
_entity.id
_entity.type
_entity.pdbx_description
1 polymer ?
#
loop_
_entity_poly.entity_id
_entity_poly.type
_entity_poly.pdbx_seq_one_letter_code
_entity_poly.pdbx_strand_id
1 'polypeptide(L)' 'MIPPRLKQMATARARSVGVSFGEFVRCALERALSENSTRRGRRRDPFLDDDVIFRGDLPEDLSRRHDDYLYGEK' A
#
# COMPACT_ATOMS: atom_id res chain seq x y z
N MET A 1 -22.89 18.75 -8.90
CA MET A 1 -22.64 18.60 -10.36
C MET A 1 -21.14 18.43 -10.59
N ILE A 2 -20.70 17.53 -11.47
CA ILE A 2 -19.28 17.36 -11.83
C ILE A 2 -18.87 18.49 -12.79
N PRO A 3 -17.70 19.14 -12.61
CA PRO A 3 -17.22 20.18 -13.52
C PRO A 3 -17.19 19.70 -14.99
N PRO A 4 -17.62 20.51 -15.97
CA PRO A 4 -17.73 20.08 -17.37
C PRO A 4 -16.42 19.52 -17.95
N ARG A 5 -15.29 20.20 -17.68
CA ARG A 5 -13.96 19.78 -18.12
C ARG A 5 -13.57 18.41 -17.54
N LEU A 6 -13.85 18.20 -16.26
CA LEU A 6 -13.55 16.94 -15.58
C LEU A 6 -14.40 15.79 -16.15
N LYS A 7 -15.69 16.05 -16.43
CA LYS A 7 -16.57 15.07 -17.08
C LYS A 7 -16.06 14.69 -18.48
N GLN A 8 -15.60 15.66 -19.27
CA GLN A 8 -15.02 15.39 -20.60
C GLN A 8 -13.76 14.51 -20.48
N MET A 9 -12.83 14.86 -19.60
CA MET A 9 -11.59 14.09 -19.40
C MET A 9 -11.87 12.65 -18.95
N ALA A 10 -12.75 12.47 -17.97
CA ALA A 10 -13.13 11.15 -17.48
C ALA A 10 -13.88 10.33 -18.54
N THR A 11 -14.73 10.96 -19.37
CA THR A 11 -15.39 10.28 -20.50
C THR A 11 -14.38 9.83 -21.55
N ALA A 12 -13.43 10.69 -21.92
CA ALA A 12 -12.37 10.34 -22.87
C ALA A 12 -11.51 9.18 -22.35
N ARG A 13 -11.16 9.21 -21.06
CA ARG A 13 -10.40 8.13 -20.42
C ARG A 13 -11.19 6.83 -20.40
N ALA A 14 -12.47 6.85 -20.01
CA ALA A 14 -13.33 5.67 -20.01
C ALA A 14 -13.40 5.00 -21.40
N ARG A 15 -13.56 5.80 -22.45
CA ARG A 15 -13.52 5.32 -23.84
C ARG A 15 -12.17 4.68 -24.20
N SER A 16 -11.05 5.30 -23.82
CA SER A 16 -9.72 4.76 -24.12
C SER A 16 -9.43 3.41 -23.47
N VAL A 17 -10.13 3.07 -22.38
CA VAL A 17 -9.99 1.79 -21.68
C VAL A 17 -11.18 0.85 -21.93
N GLY A 18 -12.08 1.20 -22.86
CA GLY A 18 -13.18 0.34 -23.30
C GLY A 18 -14.33 0.17 -22.31
N VAL A 19 -14.49 1.06 -21.32
CA VAL A 19 -15.60 0.99 -20.34
C VAL A 19 -16.54 2.19 -20.44
N SER A 20 -17.72 2.05 -19.84
CA SER A 20 -18.66 3.17 -19.72
C SER A 20 -18.14 4.25 -18.75
N PHE A 21 -18.59 5.49 -18.93
CA PHE A 21 -18.26 6.57 -17.97
C PHE A 21 -18.72 6.22 -16.53
N GLY A 22 -19.90 5.61 -16.39
CA GLY A 22 -20.43 5.22 -15.08
C GLY A 22 -19.58 4.17 -14.38
N GLU A 23 -19.09 3.18 -15.14
CA GLU A 23 -18.18 2.15 -14.62
C GLU A 23 -16.82 2.73 -14.25
N PHE A 24 -16.27 3.62 -15.08
CA PHE A 24 -15.05 4.35 -14.76
C PHE A 24 -15.17 5.14 -13.44
N VAL A 25 -16.29 5.85 -13.24
CA VAL A 25 -16.56 6.58 -11.99
C VAL A 25 -16.68 5.62 -10.81
N ARG A 26 -17.36 4.48 -10.98
CA ARG A 26 -17.49 3.46 -9.92
C ARG A 26 -16.12 2.94 -9.49
N CYS A 27 -15.28 2.51 -10.42
CA CYS A 27 -13.94 2.01 -10.11
C CYS A 27 -13.05 3.10 -9.48
N ALA A 28 -13.15 4.35 -9.93
CA ALA A 28 -12.40 5.45 -9.35
C ALA A 28 -12.82 5.71 -7.89
N LEU A 29 -14.12 5.63 -7.59
CA LEU A 29 -14.64 5.77 -6.23
C LEU A 29 -14.26 4.59 -5.34
N GLU A 30 -14.37 3.36 -5.82
CA GLU A 30 -13.95 2.16 -5.09
C GLU A 30 -12.48 2.26 -4.67
N ARG A 31 -11.58 2.63 -5.60
CA ARG A 31 -10.15 2.85 -5.31
C ARG A 31 -9.92 3.95 -4.29
N ALA A 32 -10.55 5.11 -4.49
CA ALA A 32 -10.41 6.24 -3.60
C ALA A 32 -10.91 5.93 -2.18
N LEU A 33 -11.96 5.11 -2.06
CA LEU A 33 -12.51 4.69 -0.77
C LEU A 33 -11.66 3.59 -0.12
N SER A 34 -11.15 2.62 -0.87
CA SER A 34 -10.25 1.58 -0.34
C SER A 34 -8.91 2.15 0.15
N GLU A 35 -8.33 3.11 -0.59
CA GLU A 35 -7.11 3.81 -0.16
C GLU A 35 -7.35 4.71 1.06
N ASN A 36 -8.57 5.21 1.23
CA ASN A 36 -8.91 6.02 2.40
C ASN A 36 -9.31 5.17 3.60
N SER A 37 -9.81 3.94 3.43
CA SER A 37 -10.04 3.03 4.56
C SER A 37 -8.74 2.58 5.23
N THR A 38 -7.61 2.55 4.52
CA THR A 38 -6.30 2.30 5.13
C THR A 38 -5.70 3.56 5.77
N ARG A 39 -6.08 4.76 5.33
CA ARG A 39 -5.55 6.05 5.83
C ARG A 39 -6.39 6.69 6.95
N ARG A 40 -7.72 6.48 7.00
CA ARG A 40 -8.59 6.94 8.09
C ARG A 40 -8.54 5.95 9.26
N GLY A 41 -7.42 5.89 9.95
CA GLY A 41 -7.31 5.13 11.21
C GLY A 41 -5.92 4.60 11.51
N ARG A 42 -5.09 4.35 10.50
CA ARG A 42 -3.71 3.95 10.72
C ARG A 42 -2.84 5.21 10.83
N ARG A 43 -2.75 5.74 12.06
CA ARG A 43 -1.60 6.57 12.45
C ARG A 43 -0.36 5.78 12.02
N ARG A 44 0.54 6.39 11.23
CA ARG A 44 1.80 5.76 10.87
C ARG A 44 2.44 5.23 12.15
N ASP A 45 2.56 3.92 12.24
CA ASP A 45 3.11 3.24 13.39
C ASP A 45 4.54 2.86 13.02
N PRO A 46 5.56 3.54 13.57
CA PRO A 46 6.95 3.25 13.22
C PRO A 46 7.36 1.80 13.48
N PHE A 47 6.63 1.05 14.31
CA PHE A 47 6.90 -0.36 14.55
C PHE A 47 6.30 -1.28 13.46
N LEU A 48 5.12 -0.92 12.93
CA LEU A 48 4.42 -1.74 11.92
C LEU A 48 4.69 -1.32 10.47
N ASP A 49 5.16 -0.09 10.29
CA ASP A 49 5.42 0.51 8.98
C ASP A 49 6.94 0.62 8.70
N ASP A 50 7.77 -0.09 9.48
CA ASP A 50 9.21 -0.22 9.22
C ASP A 50 9.46 -1.31 8.17
N ASP A 51 10.20 -0.94 7.13
CA ASP A 51 10.59 -1.80 6.00
C ASP A 51 12.11 -2.07 5.98
N VAL A 52 12.84 -1.67 7.02
CA VAL A 52 14.30 -1.88 7.11
C VAL A 52 14.59 -3.34 7.40
N ILE A 53 15.03 -4.08 6.37
CA ILE A 53 15.40 -5.49 6.46
C ILE A 53 16.90 -5.65 6.18
N PHE A 54 17.61 -6.39 7.04
CA PHE A 54 18.99 -6.81 6.78
C PHE A 54 19.02 -7.90 5.70
N ARG A 55 19.84 -7.72 4.66
CA ARG A 55 19.88 -8.61 3.47
C ARG A 55 21.09 -9.56 3.41
N GLY A 56 21.92 -9.59 4.45
CA GLY A 56 23.07 -10.49 4.50
C GLY A 56 22.69 -11.90 4.92
N ASP A 57 23.62 -12.84 4.72
CA ASP A 57 23.46 -14.22 5.18
C ASP A 57 23.48 -14.27 6.71
N LEU A 58 22.59 -15.07 7.27
CA LEU A 58 22.41 -15.22 8.71
C LEU A 58 22.09 -16.69 9.05
N PRO A 59 22.55 -17.19 10.21
CA PRO A 59 22.14 -18.51 10.70
C PRO A 59 20.64 -18.60 10.93
N GLU A 60 20.03 -19.74 10.62
CA GLU A 60 18.59 -19.98 10.81
C GLU A 60 18.16 -19.97 12.28
N ASP A 61 19.10 -20.20 13.20
CA ASP A 61 18.86 -20.36 14.63
C ASP A 61 19.15 -19.10 15.46
N LEU A 62 19.30 -17.93 14.82
CA LEU A 62 19.60 -16.64 15.47
C LEU A 62 18.71 -16.34 16.68
N SER A 63 17.39 -16.53 16.55
CA SER A 63 16.47 -16.26 17.65
C SER A 63 16.62 -17.24 18.82
N ARG A 64 17.06 -18.48 18.56
CA ARG A 64 17.21 -19.52 19.58
C ARG A 64 18.54 -19.40 20.32
N ARG A 65 19.60 -18.97 19.63
CA ARG A 65 20.96 -18.85 20.16
C ARG A 65 21.42 -17.39 20.23
N HIS A 66 20.46 -16.50 20.46
CA HIS A 66 20.66 -15.05 20.41
C HIS A 66 21.81 -14.60 21.32
N ASP A 67 21.88 -15.16 22.53
CA ASP A 67 22.91 -14.81 23.51
C ASP A 67 24.30 -15.31 23.09
N ASP A 68 24.42 -16.50 22.52
CA ASP A 68 25.68 -17.01 21.94
C ASP A 68 26.22 -16.05 20.87
N TYR A 69 25.34 -15.53 19.99
CA TYR A 69 25.73 -14.65 18.89
C TYR A 69 26.05 -13.22 19.36
N LEU A 70 25.35 -12.70 20.36
CA LEU A 70 25.57 -11.33 20.86
C LEU A 70 26.68 -11.22 21.89
N TYR A 71 26.81 -12.21 22.77
CA TYR A 71 27.68 -12.16 23.93
C TYR A 71 28.83 -13.16 23.86
N GLY A 72 28.78 -14.11 22.92
CA GLY A 72 29.81 -15.14 22.79
C GLY A 72 29.84 -16.10 23.97
N GLU A 73 28.75 -16.20 24.74
CA GLU A 73 28.67 -17.16 25.84
C GLU A 73 28.68 -18.58 25.27
N LYS A 74 29.60 -19.39 25.79
CA LYS A 74 29.76 -20.82 25.52
C LYS A 74 29.58 -21.59 26.81
#